data_AF-A0AAN4L7Q9-F1
#
_entry.id   AF-A0AAN4L7Q9-F1
#
_cell.length_a   1.000
_cell.length_b   1.000
_cell.length_c   1.000
_cell.angle_alpha   90.00
_cell.angle_beta   90.00
_cell.angle_gamma   90.00
#
_symmetry.space_group_name_H-M   'P 1'
#
loop_
_entity.id
_entity.type
_entity.pdbx_description
1 polymer ?
#
loop_
_entity_poly.entity_id
_entity_poly.type
_entity_poly.pdbx_seq_one_letter_code
_entity_poly.pdbx_strand_id
1 'polypeptide(L)'
;MFSEKKPPFEHPELLRFHQDMLAGTQIKYDVQLLQGRNNNAYHEMSVELLEETGLDRVMQDVDVLLLAYNFPNTRPDISIVNYLMDRYQARFISFAVNDLGFGAPFAALHMLQHYLGREGYMKGMLLVMDQTALPYETMELVSPPGPDTAAAIYLDRMTGVGPSLLGVEMRHAEHSVADTAEMVLDRLCVRASIHRNQINLLIHPDLEQLCNQAAWYRECGSKSYYDPSRWSAAPFFALQELLEEKDGGEYICLMHLEQTDSFVHALLIRTCEWSMNGH
;
A
#
# COMPACT_ATOMS: atom_id res chain seq x y z
N MET A 1 -11.00 -2.34 6.94
CA MET A 1 -11.35 -0.91 6.76
C MET A 1 -11.81 -0.38 8.09
N PHE A 2 -11.52 0.88 8.43
CA PHE A 2 -11.79 1.45 9.75
C PHE A 2 -12.80 2.59 9.63
N SER A 3 -14.08 2.24 9.79
CA SER A 3 -15.21 3.17 9.66
C SER A 3 -15.71 3.71 11.00
N GLU A 4 -15.21 3.17 12.12
CA GLU A 4 -15.57 3.67 13.44
C GLU A 4 -15.01 5.07 13.65
N LYS A 5 -15.85 5.96 14.20
CA LYS A 5 -15.43 7.33 14.56
C LYS A 5 -14.91 7.36 15.98
N LYS A 6 -13.69 7.85 16.14
CA LYS A 6 -13.01 8.09 17.40
C LYS A 6 -12.93 9.59 17.69
N PRO A 7 -12.84 9.99 18.97
CA PRO A 7 -12.58 11.39 19.32
C PRO A 7 -11.20 11.81 18.78
N PRO A 8 -11.07 13.03 18.22
CA PRO A 8 -9.90 13.42 17.45
C PRO A 8 -8.61 13.52 18.26
N PHE A 9 -8.66 14.06 19.48
CA PHE A 9 -7.54 14.02 20.43
C PHE A 9 -8.07 14.02 21.86
N GLU A 10 -7.43 13.23 22.72
CA GLU A 10 -7.74 13.23 24.16
C GLU A 10 -7.00 14.36 24.90
N HIS A 11 -5.90 14.87 24.33
CA HIS A 11 -5.03 15.85 24.95
C HIS A 11 -5.09 17.22 24.26
N PRO A 12 -5.36 18.33 24.99
CA PRO A 12 -5.40 19.68 24.42
C PRO A 12 -4.10 20.12 23.74
N GLU A 13 -2.95 19.61 24.19
CA GLU A 13 -1.64 19.94 23.61
C GLU A 13 -1.49 19.41 22.17
N LEU A 14 -2.18 18.33 21.79
CA LEU A 14 -2.15 17.82 20.42
C LEU A 14 -2.87 18.77 19.46
N LEU A 15 -3.99 19.35 19.88
CA LEU A 15 -4.69 20.39 19.10
C LEU A 15 -3.79 21.60 18.88
N ARG A 16 -3.12 22.05 19.94
CA ARG A 16 -2.17 23.17 19.86
C ARG A 16 -1.00 22.83 18.94
N PHE A 17 -0.42 21.63 19.05
CA PHE A 17 0.66 21.19 18.18
C PHE A 17 0.29 21.31 16.69
N HIS A 18 -0.89 20.80 16.29
CA HIS A 18 -1.32 20.88 14.89
C HIS A 18 -1.58 22.32 14.44
N GLN A 19 -2.15 23.16 15.31
CA GLN A 19 -2.34 24.57 15.03
C GLN A 19 -0.99 25.30 14.84
N ASP A 20 -0.03 25.06 15.73
CA ASP A 20 1.30 25.66 15.69
C ASP A 20 2.11 25.16 14.48
N MET A 21 1.97 23.88 14.10
CA MET A 21 2.61 23.29 12.91
C MET A 21 2.18 23.94 11.60
N LEU A 22 0.91 24.35 11.50
CA LEU A 22 0.37 25.01 10.31
C LEU A 22 0.53 26.53 10.35
N ALA A 23 0.97 27.09 11.48
CA ALA A 23 1.11 28.53 11.65
C ALA A 23 2.13 29.11 10.66
N GLY A 24 1.71 30.14 9.91
CA GLY A 24 2.55 30.78 8.90
C GLY A 24 2.57 30.09 7.54
N THR A 25 1.86 28.98 7.37
CA THR A 25 1.62 28.35 6.06
C THR A 25 0.36 28.92 5.39
N GLN A 26 0.12 28.58 4.13
CA GLN A 26 -1.14 28.89 3.44
C GLN A 26 -2.27 27.90 3.79
N ILE A 27 -1.95 26.82 4.51
CA ILE A 27 -2.92 25.77 4.87
C ILE A 27 -3.73 26.28 6.06
N LYS A 28 -5.05 26.33 5.89
CA LYS A 28 -5.96 26.75 6.95
C LYS A 28 -6.20 25.59 7.92
N TYR A 29 -5.80 25.76 9.17
CA TYR A 29 -6.17 24.87 10.27
C TYR A 29 -7.69 24.93 10.52
N ASP A 30 -8.33 23.77 10.55
CA ASP A 30 -9.75 23.60 10.84
C ASP A 30 -9.99 22.34 11.69
N VAL A 31 -10.19 22.55 12.99
CA VAL A 31 -10.47 21.48 13.95
C VAL A 31 -11.82 20.80 13.73
N GLN A 32 -12.78 21.46 13.07
CA GLN A 32 -14.11 20.88 12.83
C GLN A 32 -14.04 19.69 11.87
N LEU A 33 -13.05 19.67 10.97
CA LEU A 33 -12.80 18.54 10.07
C LEU A 33 -12.47 17.26 10.84
N LEU A 34 -11.69 17.38 11.92
CA LEU A 34 -11.36 16.24 12.76
C LEU A 34 -12.62 15.67 13.44
N GLN A 35 -13.52 16.52 13.92
CA GLN A 35 -14.78 16.08 14.55
C GLN A 35 -15.71 15.35 13.56
N GLY A 36 -15.63 15.68 12.27
CA GLY A 36 -16.44 15.07 11.22
C GLY A 36 -15.94 13.72 10.72
N ARG A 37 -14.67 13.38 10.96
CA ARG A 37 -13.95 12.24 10.35
C ARG A 37 -13.72 11.10 11.36
N ASN A 38 -13.07 10.02 10.92
CA ASN A 38 -12.99 8.79 11.68
C ASN A 38 -11.91 8.80 12.79
N ASN A 39 -10.77 9.48 12.57
CA ASN A 39 -9.69 9.63 13.56
C ASN A 39 -9.09 8.30 14.05
N ASN A 40 -9.03 7.26 13.22
CA ASN A 40 -8.35 6.03 13.62
C ASN A 40 -6.84 6.25 13.59
N ALA A 41 -6.20 6.16 14.75
CA ALA A 41 -4.76 6.32 14.83
C ALA A 41 -4.05 5.05 14.33
N TYR A 42 -2.93 5.24 13.65
CA TYR A 42 -2.20 4.12 13.02
C TYR A 42 -1.80 3.02 13.99
N HIS A 43 -1.43 3.35 15.24
CA HIS A 43 -1.05 2.33 16.22
C HIS A 43 -2.21 1.40 16.56
N GLU A 44 -3.44 1.90 16.65
CA GLU A 44 -4.63 1.09 16.87
C GLU A 44 -4.98 0.27 15.62
N MET A 45 -5.02 0.94 14.45
CA MET A 45 -5.28 0.29 13.16
C MET A 45 -4.29 -0.86 12.91
N SER A 46 -3.01 -0.65 13.26
CA SER A 46 -1.96 -1.66 13.11
C SER A 46 -2.17 -2.87 14.00
N VAL A 47 -2.59 -2.68 15.25
CA VAL A 47 -2.84 -3.78 16.18
C VAL A 47 -4.05 -4.58 15.73
N GLU A 48 -5.16 -3.90 15.46
CA GLU A 48 -6.40 -4.54 15.00
C GLU A 48 -6.14 -5.35 13.74
N LEU A 49 -5.49 -4.76 12.72
CA LEU A 49 -5.15 -5.47 11.49
C LEU A 49 -4.25 -6.69 11.73
N LEU A 50 -3.21 -6.56 12.55
CA LEU A 50 -2.26 -7.65 12.80
C LEU A 50 -2.92 -8.81 13.57
N GLU A 51 -3.78 -8.49 14.54
CA GLU A 51 -4.49 -9.50 15.34
C GLU A 51 -5.60 -10.20 14.54
N GLU A 52 -6.36 -9.44 13.74
CA GLU A 52 -7.42 -10.00 12.88
C GLU A 52 -6.86 -10.94 11.81
N THR A 53 -5.68 -10.60 11.26
CA THR A 53 -5.00 -11.43 10.25
C THR A 53 -4.13 -12.53 10.85
N GLY A 54 -3.91 -12.53 12.16
CA GLY A 54 -3.00 -13.46 12.86
C GLY A 54 -1.51 -13.20 12.60
N LEU A 55 -1.16 -12.07 11.96
CA LEU A 55 0.21 -11.65 11.69
C LEU A 55 0.93 -11.16 12.95
N ASP A 56 0.20 -10.84 14.02
CA ASP A 56 0.74 -10.57 15.36
C ASP A 56 1.70 -11.69 15.83
N ARG A 57 1.39 -12.95 15.47
CA ARG A 57 2.15 -14.13 15.89
C ARG A 57 3.54 -14.25 15.28
N VAL A 58 3.79 -13.60 14.15
CA VAL A 58 5.08 -13.65 13.44
C VAL A 58 5.92 -12.39 13.65
N MET A 59 5.42 -11.41 14.41
CA MET A 59 6.07 -10.11 14.59
C MET A 59 7.49 -10.20 15.18
N GLN A 60 7.76 -11.19 16.04
CA GLN A 60 9.10 -11.41 16.62
C GLN A 60 10.12 -11.89 15.58
N ASP A 61 9.65 -12.51 14.50
CA ASP A 61 10.49 -13.05 13.44
C ASP A 61 10.66 -12.07 12.27
N VAL A 62 9.94 -10.94 12.26
CA VAL A 62 10.09 -9.92 11.21
C VAL A 62 11.46 -9.27 11.35
N ASP A 63 12.24 -9.23 10.27
CA ASP A 63 13.55 -8.60 10.23
C ASP A 63 13.44 -7.12 9.83
N VAL A 64 12.47 -6.79 8.96
CA VAL A 64 12.24 -5.44 8.41
C VAL A 64 10.75 -5.14 8.38
N LEU A 65 10.33 -4.03 8.98
CA LEU A 65 8.96 -3.51 8.89
C LEU A 65 8.93 -2.12 8.29
N LEU A 66 8.24 -1.97 7.16
CA LEU A 66 8.05 -0.68 6.51
C LEU A 66 6.64 -0.18 6.73
N LEU A 67 6.50 1.13 6.91
CA LEU A 67 5.21 1.80 6.98
C LEU A 67 5.06 2.69 5.76
N ALA A 68 4.05 2.48 4.93
CA ALA A 68 3.76 3.32 3.78
C ALA A 68 2.42 4.05 3.94
N TYR A 69 2.40 5.33 3.60
CA TYR A 69 1.18 6.14 3.68
C TYR A 69 1.27 7.38 2.79
N ASN A 70 0.09 7.90 2.40
CA ASN A 70 -0.03 9.23 1.80
C ASN A 70 -0.58 10.22 2.83
N PHE A 71 -1.66 9.87 3.53
CA PHE A 71 -2.24 10.73 4.56
C PHE A 71 -1.59 10.46 5.92
N PRO A 72 -0.90 11.44 6.53
CA PRO A 72 -0.12 11.19 7.74
C PRO A 72 -0.99 10.84 8.96
N ASN A 73 -0.42 10.08 9.88
CA ASN A 73 -1.00 9.87 11.21
C ASN A 73 -1.08 11.20 11.98
N THR A 74 -2.22 11.49 12.63
CA THR A 74 -2.39 12.73 13.41
C THR A 74 -1.84 12.65 14.84
N ARG A 75 -1.29 11.51 15.25
CA ARG A 75 -0.69 11.29 16.58
C ARG A 75 0.84 11.36 16.54
N PRO A 76 1.46 12.56 16.60
CA PRO A 76 2.92 12.71 16.62
C PRO A 76 3.54 12.23 17.94
N ASP A 77 2.72 12.08 18.98
CA ASP A 77 3.10 11.62 20.31
C ASP A 77 3.37 10.11 20.38
N ILE A 78 3.00 9.35 19.34
CA ILE A 78 3.17 7.91 19.28
C ILE A 78 4.04 7.52 18.09
N SER A 79 5.21 6.95 18.38
CA SER A 79 5.99 6.22 17.38
C SER A 79 5.38 4.83 17.21
N ILE A 80 4.65 4.62 16.11
CA ILE A 80 3.97 3.34 15.79
C ILE A 80 4.96 2.18 15.79
N VAL A 81 6.16 2.40 15.23
CA VAL A 81 7.24 1.42 15.17
C VAL A 81 7.67 0.98 16.56
N ASN A 82 7.98 1.93 17.44
CA ASN A 82 8.40 1.62 18.80
C ASN A 82 7.26 0.98 19.60
N TYR A 83 6.03 1.43 19.37
CA TYR A 83 4.83 0.85 19.97
C TYR A 83 4.66 -0.63 19.57
N LEU A 84 4.81 -0.96 18.29
CA LEU A 84 4.73 -2.34 17.78
C LEU A 84 5.90 -3.21 18.27
N MET A 85 7.11 -2.66 18.33
CA MET A 85 8.28 -3.36 18.88
C MET A 85 8.08 -3.73 20.34
N ASP A 86 7.63 -2.79 21.16
CA ASP A 86 7.36 -3.04 22.58
C ASP A 86 6.20 -4.02 22.76
N ARG A 87 5.08 -3.80 22.06
CA ARG A 87 3.89 -4.67 22.17
C ARG A 87 4.20 -6.12 21.84
N TYR A 88 4.90 -6.37 20.74
CA TYR A 88 5.15 -7.72 20.24
C TYR A 88 6.54 -8.27 20.62
N GLN A 89 7.32 -7.52 21.41
CA GLN A 89 8.71 -7.84 21.76
C GLN A 89 9.59 -8.09 20.52
N ALA A 90 9.33 -7.33 19.45
CA ALA A 90 9.99 -7.46 18.16
C ALA A 90 11.26 -6.60 18.06
N ARG A 91 12.13 -6.94 17.10
CA ARG A 91 13.45 -6.27 16.92
C ARG A 91 13.77 -5.96 15.45
N PHE A 92 12.76 -5.78 14.63
CA PHE A 92 12.93 -5.43 13.21
C PHE A 92 13.64 -4.08 13.04
N ILE A 93 14.25 -3.85 11.89
CA ILE A 93 14.54 -2.47 11.45
C ILE A 93 13.28 -1.85 10.83
N SER A 94 13.15 -0.52 10.90
CA SER A 94 11.96 0.14 10.36
C SER A 94 12.23 1.54 9.83
N PHE A 95 11.46 1.91 8.81
CA PHE A 95 11.39 3.25 8.25
C PHE A 95 10.01 3.48 7.63
N ALA A 96 9.61 4.75 7.57
CA ALA A 96 8.40 5.19 6.89
C ALA A 96 8.71 5.58 5.44
N VAL A 97 7.77 5.32 4.54
CA VAL A 97 7.78 5.72 3.13
C VAL A 97 6.52 6.53 2.88
N ASN A 98 6.68 7.82 2.62
CA ASN A 98 5.61 8.77 2.39
C ASN A 98 6.02 9.76 1.30
N ASP A 99 5.19 10.77 1.04
CA ASP A 99 5.45 11.84 0.06
C ASP A 99 5.68 11.32 -1.38
N LEU A 100 5.12 10.15 -1.70
CA LEU A 100 5.11 9.53 -3.04
C LEU A 100 3.68 9.27 -3.52
N GLY A 101 2.74 10.07 -3.02
CA GLY A 101 1.31 9.89 -3.26
C GLY A 101 0.81 8.50 -2.86
N PHE A 102 -0.21 8.00 -3.55
CA PHE A 102 -0.75 6.66 -3.32
C PHE A 102 0.15 5.55 -3.89
N GLY A 103 1.24 5.91 -4.58
CA GLY A 103 2.30 5.02 -5.03
C GLY A 103 3.31 4.61 -3.95
N ALA A 104 3.29 5.23 -2.75
CA ALA A 104 4.23 4.95 -1.66
C ALA A 104 4.40 3.46 -1.29
N PRO A 105 3.33 2.63 -1.25
CA PRO A 105 3.46 1.20 -0.96
C PRO A 105 4.32 0.43 -1.96
N PHE A 106 4.35 0.83 -3.23
CA PHE A 106 5.19 0.17 -4.25
C PHE A 106 6.66 0.47 -4.00
N ALA A 107 6.98 1.72 -3.64
CA ALA A 107 8.32 2.10 -3.25
C ALA A 107 8.77 1.32 -2.00
N ALA A 108 7.88 1.18 -1.02
CA ALA A 108 8.16 0.37 0.15
C ALA A 108 8.38 -1.12 -0.20
N LEU A 109 7.54 -1.72 -1.05
CA LEU A 109 7.76 -3.11 -1.51
C LEU A 109 9.08 -3.26 -2.27
N HIS A 110 9.46 -2.30 -3.11
CA HIS A 110 10.74 -2.31 -3.79
C HIS A 110 11.92 -2.27 -2.79
N MET A 111 11.84 -1.41 -1.76
CA MET A 111 12.83 -1.37 -0.68
C MET A 111 12.86 -2.68 0.11
N LEU A 112 11.69 -3.25 0.41
CA LEU A 112 11.58 -4.52 1.15
C LEU A 112 12.20 -5.68 0.37
N GLN A 113 11.97 -5.76 -0.94
CA GLN A 113 12.65 -6.74 -1.81
C GLN A 113 14.18 -6.60 -1.76
N HIS A 114 14.69 -5.37 -1.72
CA HIS A 114 16.13 -5.13 -1.62
C HIS A 114 16.72 -5.59 -0.27
N TYR A 115 16.01 -5.35 0.84
CA TYR A 115 16.43 -5.87 2.15
C TYR A 115 16.40 -7.39 2.17
N LEU A 116 15.29 -7.98 1.73
CA LEU A 116 15.12 -9.43 1.66
C LEU A 116 16.12 -10.09 0.69
N GLY A 117 16.72 -9.37 -0.25
CA GLY A 117 17.80 -9.86 -1.10
C GLY A 117 19.17 -9.98 -0.40
N ARG A 118 19.33 -9.40 0.79
CA ARG A 118 20.59 -9.43 1.57
C ARG A 118 20.66 -10.64 2.49
N GLU A 119 21.88 -11.07 2.82
CA GLU A 119 22.08 -12.07 3.88
C GLU A 119 21.59 -11.54 5.23
N GLY A 120 20.95 -12.40 6.01
CA GLY A 120 20.42 -12.07 7.34
C GLY A 120 19.01 -11.46 7.38
N TYR A 121 18.35 -11.29 6.23
CA TYR A 121 16.97 -10.82 6.15
C TYR A 121 16.10 -11.84 5.41
N MET A 122 15.14 -12.44 6.11
CA MET A 122 14.30 -13.52 5.62
C MET A 122 12.81 -13.15 5.59
N LYS A 123 12.36 -12.31 6.54
CA LYS A 123 10.96 -11.98 6.74
C LYS A 123 10.77 -10.46 6.78
N GLY A 124 9.92 -9.99 5.87
CA GLY A 124 9.63 -8.57 5.70
C GLY A 124 8.15 -8.29 5.88
N MET A 125 7.81 -7.15 6.47
CA MET A 125 6.44 -6.68 6.58
C MET A 125 6.30 -5.27 6.01
N LEU A 126 5.23 -5.04 5.28
CA LEU A 126 4.78 -3.71 4.90
C LEU A 126 3.40 -3.47 5.51
N LEU A 127 3.27 -2.39 6.26
CA LEU A 127 2.00 -1.83 6.68
C LEU A 127 1.69 -0.64 5.78
N VAL A 128 0.55 -0.68 5.10
CA VAL A 128 0.01 0.44 4.33
C VAL A 128 -1.13 1.03 5.13
N MET A 129 -1.11 2.34 5.38
CA MET A 129 -2.12 3.00 6.21
C MET A 129 -2.47 4.36 5.63
N ASP A 130 -3.73 4.74 5.72
CA ASP A 130 -4.17 6.10 5.44
C ASP A 130 -5.31 6.45 6.40
N GLN A 131 -5.12 7.56 7.11
CA GLN A 131 -6.13 8.15 7.99
C GLN A 131 -6.61 9.45 7.35
N THR A 132 -7.91 9.53 7.09
CA THR A 132 -8.54 10.67 6.40
C THR A 132 -8.76 11.87 7.32
N ALA A 133 -8.72 11.67 8.64
CA ALA A 133 -8.89 12.73 9.61
C ALA A 133 -7.64 13.62 9.68
N LEU A 134 -7.66 14.76 9.00
CA LEU A 134 -6.63 15.80 9.01
C LEU A 134 -7.28 17.13 9.45
N PRO A 135 -6.55 18.01 10.18
CA PRO A 135 -7.06 19.31 10.61
C PRO A 135 -7.00 20.37 9.50
N TYR A 136 -7.04 19.95 8.24
CA TYR A 136 -7.01 20.78 7.06
C TYR A 136 -7.60 20.02 5.87
N GLU A 137 -8.02 20.75 4.83
CA GLU A 137 -8.51 20.16 3.60
C GLU A 137 -7.37 19.74 2.67
N THR A 138 -7.58 18.64 1.97
CA THR A 138 -6.73 18.20 0.85
C THR A 138 -7.62 17.93 -0.36
N MET A 139 -7.06 18.00 -1.57
CA MET A 139 -7.84 17.84 -2.80
C MET A 139 -8.44 16.43 -2.94
N GLU A 140 -7.81 15.45 -2.30
CA GLU A 140 -8.19 14.04 -2.32
C GLU A 140 -9.33 13.72 -1.34
N LEU A 141 -9.53 14.55 -0.31
CA LEU A 141 -10.50 14.32 0.77
C LEU A 141 -11.84 15.06 0.58
N VAL A 142 -12.23 15.30 -0.68
CA VAL A 142 -13.50 15.96 -1.01
C VAL A 142 -14.69 15.05 -0.68
N SER A 143 -15.78 15.67 -0.23
CA SER A 143 -16.91 15.03 0.46
C SER A 143 -17.70 13.97 -0.34
N PRO A 144 -18.11 12.84 0.28
CA PRO A 144 -17.74 12.41 1.64
C PRO A 144 -16.34 11.80 1.65
N PRO A 145 -15.53 12.05 2.70
CA PRO A 145 -14.24 11.37 2.84
C PRO A 145 -14.49 9.86 2.93
N GLY A 146 -13.72 9.09 2.16
CA GLY A 146 -13.67 7.63 2.25
C GLY A 146 -13.24 7.15 3.64
N PRO A 147 -13.29 5.83 3.93
CA PRO A 147 -12.91 5.29 5.22
C PRO A 147 -11.41 5.45 5.49
N ASP A 148 -11.00 5.32 6.75
CA ASP A 148 -9.59 5.08 7.06
C ASP A 148 -9.27 3.63 6.64
N THR A 149 -8.11 3.42 6.03
CA THR A 149 -7.74 2.14 5.42
C THR A 149 -6.39 1.66 5.89
N ALA A 150 -6.25 0.35 6.05
CA ALA A 150 -4.95 -0.29 6.20
C ALA A 150 -4.89 -1.62 5.47
N ALA A 151 -3.69 -2.01 5.07
CA ALA A 151 -3.35 -3.32 4.55
C ALA A 151 -1.99 -3.77 5.10
N ALA A 152 -1.83 -5.08 5.27
CA ALA A 152 -0.57 -5.69 5.71
C ALA A 152 -0.10 -6.67 4.65
N ILE A 153 1.17 -6.58 4.28
CA ILE A 153 1.82 -7.50 3.35
C ILE A 153 3.00 -8.12 4.08
N TYR A 154 2.97 -9.44 4.21
CA TYR A 154 4.04 -10.22 4.82
C TYR A 154 4.75 -11.03 3.74
N LEU A 155 6.07 -10.88 3.65
CA LEU A 155 6.93 -11.57 2.70
C LEU A 155 7.87 -12.50 3.47
N ASP A 156 7.83 -13.79 3.14
CA ASP A 156 8.63 -14.82 3.78
C ASP A 156 9.46 -15.58 2.72
N ARG A 157 10.78 -15.55 2.86
CA ARG A 157 11.69 -16.27 1.96
C ARG A 157 11.88 -17.75 2.31
N MET A 158 11.47 -18.16 3.50
CA MET A 158 11.78 -19.48 4.06
C MET A 158 10.73 -20.53 3.72
N THR A 159 9.45 -20.17 3.85
CA THR A 159 8.35 -21.15 3.74
C THR A 159 7.99 -21.46 2.30
N GLY A 160 8.12 -20.47 1.39
CA GLY A 160 7.72 -20.61 -0.01
C GLY A 160 6.22 -20.87 -0.21
N VAL A 161 5.40 -20.56 0.80
CA VAL A 161 3.95 -20.77 0.78
C VAL A 161 3.25 -19.51 0.31
N GLY A 162 2.25 -19.68 -0.55
CA GLY A 162 1.40 -18.59 -1.05
C GLY A 162 1.95 -17.89 -2.30
N PRO A 163 1.34 -16.75 -2.68
CA PRO A 163 1.72 -16.00 -3.88
C PRO A 163 3.16 -15.50 -3.80
N SER A 164 3.87 -15.55 -4.93
CA SER A 164 5.27 -15.12 -5.02
C SER A 164 5.38 -13.73 -5.65
N LEU A 165 5.93 -12.76 -4.92
CA LEU A 165 6.28 -11.45 -5.48
C LEU A 165 7.52 -11.58 -6.38
N LEU A 166 7.33 -11.54 -7.70
CA LEU A 166 8.39 -11.71 -8.69
C LEU A 166 9.17 -10.42 -8.97
N GLY A 167 8.60 -9.26 -8.61
CA GLY A 167 9.28 -8.01 -8.82
C GLY A 167 8.40 -6.78 -8.71
N VAL A 168 9.05 -5.65 -8.44
CA VAL A 168 8.45 -4.31 -8.42
C VAL A 168 9.24 -3.40 -9.34
N GLU A 169 8.55 -2.64 -10.17
CA GLU A 169 9.12 -1.61 -11.05
C GLU A 169 8.40 -0.28 -10.84
N MET A 170 9.13 0.82 -10.94
CA MET A 170 8.59 2.17 -10.84
C MET A 170 9.34 3.06 -11.82
N ARG A 171 8.61 3.86 -12.60
CA ARG A 171 9.21 4.75 -13.61
C ARG A 171 8.42 6.04 -13.75
N HIS A 172 9.14 7.15 -13.81
CA HIS A 172 8.60 8.43 -14.24
C HIS A 172 8.30 8.40 -15.74
N ALA A 173 7.11 8.85 -16.13
CA ALA A 173 6.70 8.93 -17.52
C ALA A 173 7.12 10.27 -18.13
N GLU A 174 8.32 10.31 -18.73
CA GLU A 174 8.88 11.54 -19.32
C GLU A 174 8.07 12.09 -20.51
N HIS A 175 7.50 11.20 -21.33
CA HIS A 175 6.87 11.58 -22.61
C HIS A 175 5.46 11.02 -22.78
N SER A 176 5.21 9.79 -22.31
CA SER A 176 3.95 9.08 -22.48
C SER A 176 3.75 8.11 -21.33
N VAL A 177 2.63 8.26 -20.62
CA VAL A 177 2.24 7.34 -19.54
C VAL A 177 1.96 5.94 -20.10
N ALA A 178 1.30 5.85 -21.26
CA ALA A 178 0.97 4.57 -21.88
C ALA A 178 2.22 3.80 -22.34
N ASP A 179 3.21 4.49 -22.94
CA ASP A 179 4.46 3.86 -23.38
C ASP A 179 5.33 3.47 -22.17
N THR A 180 5.29 4.29 -21.11
CA THR A 180 6.00 3.98 -19.86
C THR A 180 5.39 2.76 -19.18
N ALA A 181 4.07 2.65 -19.16
CA ALA A 181 3.36 1.49 -18.66
C ALA A 181 3.72 0.22 -19.45
N GLU A 182 3.76 0.30 -20.78
CA GLU A 182 4.23 -0.80 -21.64
C GLU A 182 5.65 -1.24 -21.27
N MET A 183 6.58 -0.30 -21.19
CA MET A 183 7.97 -0.57 -20.84
C MET A 183 8.10 -1.22 -19.45
N VAL A 184 7.34 -0.73 -18.47
CA VAL A 184 7.32 -1.29 -17.11
C VAL A 184 6.82 -2.73 -17.12
N LEU A 185 5.71 -2.99 -17.80
CA LEU A 185 5.15 -4.35 -17.93
C LEU A 185 6.14 -5.29 -18.63
N ASP A 186 6.77 -4.85 -19.72
CA ASP A 186 7.74 -5.65 -20.47
C ASP A 186 8.95 -6.04 -19.65
N ARG A 187 9.47 -5.12 -18.82
CA ARG A 187 10.60 -5.44 -17.93
C ARG A 187 10.23 -6.51 -16.93
N LEU A 188 9.02 -6.44 -16.37
CA LEU A 188 8.50 -7.47 -15.47
C LEU A 188 8.34 -8.82 -16.18
N CYS A 189 7.70 -8.83 -17.36
CA CYS A 189 7.51 -10.02 -18.19
C CYS A 189 8.84 -10.69 -18.57
N VAL A 190 9.80 -9.91 -19.07
CA VAL A 190 11.12 -10.41 -19.48
C VAL A 190 11.88 -10.98 -18.29
N ARG A 191 11.88 -10.29 -17.13
CA ARG A 191 12.54 -10.79 -15.92
C ARG A 191 11.94 -12.11 -15.42
N ALA A 192 10.62 -12.27 -15.55
CA ALA A 192 9.91 -13.49 -15.16
C ALA A 192 9.86 -14.56 -16.27
N SER A 193 10.33 -14.26 -17.49
CA SER A 193 10.21 -15.14 -18.67
C SER A 193 8.76 -15.55 -18.97
N ILE A 194 7.82 -14.59 -18.90
CA ILE A 194 6.39 -14.80 -19.18
C ILE A 194 5.89 -13.93 -20.32
N HIS A 195 4.79 -14.33 -20.94
CA HIS A 195 4.11 -13.55 -21.98
C HIS A 195 2.96 -12.71 -21.39
N ARG A 196 2.69 -11.55 -22.00
CA ARG A 196 1.62 -10.63 -21.56
C ARG A 196 0.23 -11.31 -21.50
N ASN A 197 -0.05 -12.24 -22.41
CA ASN A 197 -1.33 -12.96 -22.45
C ASN A 197 -1.58 -13.88 -21.24
N GLN A 198 -0.55 -14.15 -20.42
CA GLN A 198 -0.67 -14.90 -19.16
C GLN A 198 -1.00 -14.00 -17.97
N ILE A 199 -1.01 -12.68 -18.16
CA ILE A 199 -1.17 -11.70 -17.09
C ILE A 199 -2.65 -11.34 -16.92
N ASN A 200 -3.14 -11.50 -15.69
CA ASN A 200 -4.29 -10.80 -15.16
C ASN A 200 -3.86 -9.41 -14.70
N LEU A 201 -4.30 -8.38 -15.41
CA LEU A 201 -3.88 -7.00 -15.18
C LEU A 201 -4.86 -6.31 -14.22
N LEU A 202 -4.41 -6.03 -13.00
CA LEU A 202 -5.12 -5.18 -12.05
C LEU A 202 -4.60 -3.74 -12.18
N ILE A 203 -5.37 -2.86 -12.82
CA ILE A 203 -4.89 -1.54 -13.26
C ILE A 203 -5.65 -0.39 -12.59
N HIS A 204 -4.94 0.69 -12.27
CA HIS A 204 -5.53 1.96 -11.84
C HIS A 204 -6.54 2.45 -12.89
N PRO A 205 -7.77 2.89 -12.51
CA PRO A 205 -8.78 3.35 -13.46
C PRO A 205 -8.28 4.43 -14.44
N ASP A 206 -7.58 5.44 -13.94
CA ASP A 206 -7.03 6.49 -14.82
C ASP A 206 -5.90 5.99 -15.73
N LEU A 207 -5.09 5.04 -15.28
CA LEU A 207 -4.08 4.42 -16.15
C LEU A 207 -4.75 3.60 -17.25
N GLU A 208 -5.84 2.91 -16.92
CA GLU A 208 -6.68 2.20 -17.89
C GLU A 208 -7.17 3.13 -19.00
N GLN A 209 -7.73 4.28 -18.62
CA GLN A 209 -8.26 5.25 -19.56
C GLN A 209 -7.20 5.72 -20.58
N LEU A 210 -5.95 5.86 -20.12
CA LEU A 210 -4.82 6.26 -20.96
C LEU A 210 -4.29 5.11 -21.85
N CYS A 211 -4.48 3.86 -21.44
CA CYS A 211 -3.87 2.69 -22.07
C CYS A 211 -4.85 1.83 -22.89
N ASN A 212 -6.17 2.03 -22.77
CA ASN A 212 -7.18 1.10 -23.31
C ASN A 212 -7.15 0.92 -24.83
N GLN A 213 -6.54 1.85 -25.58
CA GLN A 213 -6.35 1.75 -27.03
C GLN A 213 -5.02 1.11 -27.44
N ALA A 214 -4.08 0.95 -26.50
CA ALA A 214 -2.75 0.43 -26.77
C ALA A 214 -2.77 -1.07 -27.12
N ALA A 215 -1.86 -1.50 -27.99
CA ALA A 215 -1.76 -2.90 -28.41
C ALA A 215 -1.41 -3.82 -27.23
N TRP A 216 -0.41 -3.43 -26.42
CA TRP A 216 0.03 -4.20 -25.26
C TRP A 216 -1.08 -4.46 -24.25
N TYR A 217 -1.97 -3.48 -24.04
CA TYR A 217 -3.07 -3.61 -23.10
C TYR A 217 -4.05 -4.68 -23.58
N ARG A 218 -4.37 -4.70 -24.88
CA ARG A 218 -5.24 -5.73 -25.48
C ARG A 218 -4.63 -7.14 -25.42
N GLU A 219 -3.31 -7.25 -25.44
CA GLU A 219 -2.59 -8.53 -25.35
C GLU A 219 -2.63 -9.16 -23.95
N CYS A 220 -2.87 -8.38 -22.88
CA CYS A 220 -3.03 -8.93 -21.54
C CYS A 220 -4.26 -9.86 -21.46
N GLY A 221 -4.17 -10.93 -20.67
CA GLY A 221 -5.20 -11.96 -20.54
C GLY A 221 -6.55 -11.42 -20.05
N SER A 222 -6.65 -11.19 -18.74
CA SER A 222 -7.81 -10.55 -18.11
C SER A 222 -7.43 -9.18 -17.55
N LYS A 223 -8.44 -8.33 -17.29
CA LYS A 223 -8.27 -6.96 -16.82
C LYS A 223 -9.29 -6.68 -15.73
N SER A 224 -8.84 -6.12 -14.62
CA SER A 224 -9.67 -5.66 -13.52
C SER A 224 -9.15 -4.32 -13.02
N TYR A 225 -9.98 -3.62 -12.25
CA TYR A 225 -9.66 -2.33 -11.66
C TYR A 225 -9.99 -2.34 -10.18
N TYR A 226 -9.39 -1.42 -9.44
CA TYR A 226 -9.69 -1.22 -8.02
C TYR A 226 -10.33 0.15 -7.79
N ASP A 227 -11.00 0.28 -6.65
CA ASP A 227 -11.62 1.53 -6.20
C ASP A 227 -10.56 2.44 -5.53
N PRO A 228 -10.15 3.55 -6.17
CA PRO A 228 -9.11 4.43 -5.63
C PRO A 228 -9.56 5.20 -4.38
N SER A 229 -10.84 5.18 -4.01
CA SER A 229 -11.34 5.78 -2.76
C SER A 229 -10.88 5.05 -1.49
N ARG A 230 -10.16 3.93 -1.65
CA ARG A 230 -9.47 3.20 -0.58
C ARG A 230 -7.99 3.56 -0.46
N TRP A 231 -7.58 4.70 -1.06
CA TRP A 231 -6.28 5.34 -0.85
C TRP A 231 -5.08 4.47 -1.24
N SER A 232 -3.98 4.52 -0.47
CA SER A 232 -2.77 3.73 -0.74
C SER A 232 -3.02 2.23 -0.60
N ALA A 233 -4.01 1.82 0.20
CA ALA A 233 -4.37 0.42 0.40
C ALA A 233 -5.28 -0.14 -0.71
N ALA A 234 -5.90 0.72 -1.53
CA ALA A 234 -6.83 0.36 -2.61
C ALA A 234 -6.36 -0.80 -3.50
N PRO A 235 -5.16 -0.75 -4.11
CA PRO A 235 -4.68 -1.83 -4.95
C PRO A 235 -4.59 -3.17 -4.20
N PHE A 236 -4.27 -3.16 -2.91
CA PHE A 236 -4.05 -4.38 -2.14
C PHE A 236 -5.34 -5.04 -1.68
N PHE A 237 -6.42 -4.28 -1.47
CA PHE A 237 -7.75 -4.87 -1.28
C PHE A 237 -8.19 -5.66 -2.51
N ALA A 238 -8.10 -5.06 -3.70
CA ALA A 238 -8.48 -5.75 -4.93
C ALA A 238 -7.53 -6.92 -5.27
N LEU A 239 -6.23 -6.78 -4.95
CA LEU A 239 -5.29 -7.88 -5.07
C LEU A 239 -5.68 -9.05 -4.17
N GLN A 240 -6.07 -8.81 -2.92
CA GLN A 240 -6.54 -9.87 -2.02
C GLN A 240 -7.77 -10.57 -2.58
N GLU A 241 -8.76 -9.81 -3.07
CA GLU A 241 -9.96 -10.36 -3.71
C GLU A 241 -9.59 -11.28 -4.89
N LEU A 242 -8.68 -10.85 -5.78
CA LEU A 242 -8.19 -11.66 -6.91
C LEU A 242 -7.40 -12.90 -6.48
N LEU A 243 -6.63 -12.83 -5.39
CA LEU A 243 -5.87 -13.97 -4.88
C LEU A 243 -6.77 -15.05 -4.26
N GLU A 244 -7.98 -14.69 -3.83
CA GLU A 244 -8.99 -15.61 -3.31
C GLU A 244 -9.84 -16.25 -4.44
N GLU A 245 -9.83 -15.67 -5.65
CA GLU A 245 -10.49 -16.22 -6.83
C GLU A 245 -9.76 -17.46 -7.38
N LYS A 246 -10.49 -18.57 -7.55
CA LYS A 246 -9.94 -19.82 -8.09
C LYS A 246 -9.42 -19.72 -9.53
N ASP A 247 -9.97 -18.78 -10.31
CA ASP A 247 -9.64 -18.58 -11.72
C ASP A 247 -8.84 -17.28 -11.95
N GLY A 248 -8.21 -16.72 -10.92
CA GLY A 248 -7.51 -15.42 -10.95
C GLY A 248 -6.30 -15.31 -11.89
N GLY A 249 -5.97 -16.38 -12.61
CA GLY A 249 -4.82 -16.49 -13.51
C GLY A 249 -3.52 -16.79 -12.76
N GLU A 250 -2.52 -17.33 -13.46
CA GLU A 250 -1.22 -17.71 -12.88
C GLU A 250 -0.37 -16.48 -12.49
N TYR A 251 -0.54 -15.36 -13.20
CA TYR A 251 0.22 -14.14 -12.97
C TYR A 251 -0.70 -12.93 -12.83
N ILE A 252 -0.54 -12.17 -11.77
CA ILE A 252 -1.21 -10.89 -11.57
C ILE A 252 -0.16 -9.79 -11.70
N CYS A 253 -0.36 -8.86 -12.64
CA CYS A 253 0.39 -7.62 -12.68
C CYS A 253 -0.52 -6.51 -12.15
N LEU A 254 -0.11 -5.89 -11.06
CA LEU A 254 -0.82 -4.77 -10.49
C LEU A 254 -0.10 -3.50 -10.91
N MET A 255 -0.79 -2.58 -11.59
CA MET A 255 -0.25 -1.31 -12.07
C MET A 255 -1.00 -0.11 -11.48
N HIS A 256 -0.25 0.84 -10.94
CA HIS A 256 -0.73 2.08 -10.34
C HIS A 256 -0.15 3.30 -11.07
N LEU A 257 -0.97 4.32 -11.28
CA LEU A 257 -0.53 5.62 -11.78
C LEU A 257 -0.62 6.64 -10.64
N GLU A 258 0.52 7.19 -10.25
CA GLU A 258 0.55 8.42 -9.47
C GLU A 258 0.47 9.59 -10.44
N GLN A 259 -0.72 10.20 -10.54
CA GLN A 259 -1.00 11.23 -11.52
C GLN A 259 -0.16 12.49 -11.31
N THR A 260 0.02 12.87 -10.04
CA THR A 260 0.62 14.17 -9.68
C THR A 260 2.03 14.30 -10.23
N ASP A 261 2.80 13.21 -10.14
CA ASP A 261 4.19 13.16 -10.57
C ASP A 261 4.39 12.34 -11.86
N SER A 262 3.31 11.90 -12.52
CA SER A 262 3.36 11.05 -13.71
C SER A 262 4.21 9.79 -13.53
N PHE A 263 4.12 9.14 -12.37
CA PHE A 263 4.83 7.88 -12.11
C PHE A 263 3.94 6.67 -12.37
N VAL A 264 4.47 5.68 -13.08
CA VAL A 264 3.87 4.36 -13.21
C VAL A 264 4.58 3.39 -12.27
N HIS A 265 3.82 2.81 -11.36
CA HIS A 265 4.28 1.76 -10.45
C HIS A 265 3.67 0.43 -10.87
N ALA A 266 4.42 -0.64 -10.77
CA ALA A 266 3.92 -1.98 -11.02
C ALA A 266 4.57 -3.02 -10.12
N LEU A 267 3.80 -4.04 -9.77
CA LEU A 267 4.31 -5.26 -9.15
C LEU A 267 3.78 -6.48 -9.90
N LEU A 268 4.61 -7.52 -9.98
CA LEU A 268 4.24 -8.79 -10.60
C LEU A 268 4.23 -9.87 -9.54
N ILE A 269 3.11 -10.59 -9.45
CA ILE A 269 2.91 -11.71 -8.55
C ILE A 269 2.61 -12.95 -9.37
N ARG A 270 3.21 -14.08 -8.98
CA ARG A 270 2.74 -15.41 -9.39
C ARG A 270 1.78 -15.93 -8.34
N THR A 271 0.56 -16.25 -8.75
CA THR A 271 -0.40 -16.96 -7.91
C THR A 271 0.09 -18.41 -7.81
N CYS A 272 0.21 -18.94 -6.61
CA CYS A 272 0.49 -20.37 -6.44
C CYS A 272 -0.86 -21.07 -6.29
N GLU A 273 -1.05 -22.21 -6.95
CA GLU A 273 -2.15 -23.11 -6.56
C GLU A 273 -1.92 -23.50 -5.10
N TRP A 274 -2.93 -23.28 -4.26
CA TRP A 274 -2.96 -23.85 -2.92
C TRP A 274 -3.04 -25.36 -3.08
N SER A 275 -1.90 -26.06 -3.12
CA SER A 275 -1.91 -27.51 -3.07
C SER A 275 -2.41 -27.91 -1.68
N MET A 276 -3.70 -28.20 -1.55
CA MET A 276 -4.25 -28.93 -0.41
C MET A 276 -3.72 -30.36 -0.46
N ASN A 277 -2.45 -30.56 -0.12
CA ASN A 277 -1.88 -31.87 0.16
C ASN A 277 -0.72 -31.68 1.15
N GLY A 278 -1.04 -31.86 2.43
CA GLY A 278 -0.09 -31.83 3.53
C GLY A 278 -0.76 -32.27 4.81
N HIS A 279 -1.06 -33.57 4.88
CA HIS A 279 -1.27 -34.28 6.14
C HIS A 279 0.01 -34.28 6.98
#